data_AF-A0A359LV15-F1
#
_entry.id   AF-A0A359LV15-F1
#
_cell.length_a   1.000
_cell.length_b   1.000
_cell.length_c   1.000
_cell.angle_alpha   90.00
_cell.angle_beta   90.00
_cell.angle_gamma   90.00
#
_symmetry.space_group_name_H-M   'P 1'
#
loop_
_entity.id
_entity.type
_entity.pdbx_description
1 polymer ?
#
loop_
_entity_poly.entity_id
_entity_poly.type
_entity_poly.pdbx_seq_one_letter_code
_entity_poly.pdbx_strand_id
1 'polypeptide(L)' 'GNLDATSANEVLTMLSRLNKEFGKTIIMVTHDPHAARFASKVRYLEKGELLPEGQAPADWAIPAKA' A
#
# COMPACT_ATOMS: atom_id res chain seq x y z
N GLY A 1 8.78 -0.03 -14.05
CA GLY A 1 9.85 -0.83 -13.41
C GLY A 1 9.55 -2.28 -13.66
N ASN A 2 10.52 -3.05 -14.13
CA ASN A 2 10.37 -4.42 -14.63
C ASN A 2 10.28 -5.49 -13.51
N LEU A 3 9.50 -5.21 -12.46
CA LEU A 3 9.07 -6.24 -11.51
C LEU A 3 7.79 -6.85 -12.11
N ASP A 4 7.85 -8.14 -12.45
CA ASP A 4 6.64 -8.87 -12.81
C ASP A 4 5.67 -8.88 -11.61
N ALA A 5 4.37 -8.92 -11.91
CA ALA A 5 3.32 -8.81 -10.88
C ALA A 5 3.41 -9.91 -9.82
N THR A 6 3.95 -11.07 -10.17
CA THR A 6 4.14 -12.22 -9.28
C THR A 6 5.22 -11.91 -8.23
N SER A 7 6.40 -11.50 -8.68
CA SER A 7 7.53 -11.14 -7.83
C SER A 7 7.17 -9.97 -6.91
N ALA A 8 6.41 -8.99 -7.40
CA ALA A 8 5.91 -7.90 -6.56
C ALA A 8 5.02 -8.41 -5.42
N ASN A 9 4.09 -9.33 -5.71
CA ASN A 9 3.23 -9.93 -4.70
C ASN A 9 4.00 -10.76 -3.67
N GLU A 10 5.04 -11.49 -4.08
CA GLU A 10 5.90 -12.24 -3.15
C GLU A 10 6.63 -11.31 -2.18
N VAL A 11 7.22 -10.22 -2.69
CA VAL A 11 7.88 -9.20 -1.86
C VAL A 11 6.89 -8.57 -0.88
N LEU A 12 5.71 -8.17 -1.35
CA LEU A 12 4.66 -7.57 -0.48
C LEU A 12 4.19 -8.55 0.60
N THR A 13 4.09 -9.84 0.27
CA THR A 13 3.74 -10.90 1.22
C THR A 13 4.81 -11.05 2.29
N MET A 14 6.09 -11.05 1.89
CA MET A 14 7.22 -11.08 2.83
C MET A 14 7.24 -9.85 3.75
N LEU A 15 7.02 -8.64 3.21
CA LEU A 15 6.95 -7.42 4.01
C LEU A 15 5.78 -7.47 5.02
N SER A 16 4.60 -7.90 4.58
CA SER A 16 3.44 -8.11 5.46
C SER A 16 3.74 -9.07 6.60
N ARG A 17 4.48 -10.16 6.32
CA ARG A 17 4.93 -11.12 7.33
C ARG A 17 5.90 -10.49 8.34
N LEU A 18 6.88 -9.72 7.88
CA LEU A 18 7.81 -8.98 8.75
C LEU A 18 7.07 -8.01 9.68
N ASN A 19 6.04 -7.32 9.17
CA ASN A 19 5.23 -6.42 9.99
C ASN A 19 4.42 -7.18 11.05
N LYS A 20 3.70 -8.24 10.65
CA LYS A 20 2.75 -8.96 11.52
C LYS A 20 3.40 -9.91 12.51
N GLU A 21 4.39 -10.70 12.06
CA GLU A 21 5.01 -11.74 12.88
C GLU A 21 6.20 -11.22 13.69
N PHE A 22 6.95 -10.26 13.14
CA PHE A 22 8.20 -9.77 13.75
C PHE A 22 8.08 -8.34 14.30
N GLY A 23 6.87 -7.76 14.28
CA GLY A 23 6.59 -6.45 14.85
C GLY A 23 7.35 -5.30 14.20
N LYS A 24 7.81 -5.44 12.95
CA LYS A 24 8.59 -4.40 12.26
C LYS A 24 7.67 -3.32 11.71
N THR A 25 8.04 -2.05 11.92
CA THR A 25 7.35 -0.93 11.27
C THR A 25 7.81 -0.80 9.83
N ILE A 26 6.87 -0.80 8.88
CA ILE A 26 7.14 -0.67 7.44
C ILE A 26 6.35 0.51 6.90
N ILE A 27 7.05 1.41 6.21
CA ILE A 27 6.44 2.49 5.40
C ILE A 27 6.66 2.12 3.95
N MET A 28 5.57 2.08 3.19
CA MET A 28 5.58 1.76 1.77
C MET A 28 4.97 2.92 1.00
N VAL A 29 5.62 3.31 -0.10
CA VAL A 29 5.10 4.30 -1.05
C VAL A 29 4.82 3.58 -2.35
N THR A 30 3.59 3.69 -2.84
CA THR A 30 3.16 3.02 -4.06
C THR A 30 2.06 3.82 -4.74
N HIS A 31 2.02 3.74 -6.07
CA HIS A 31 0.90 4.22 -6.88
C HIS A 31 -0.10 3.10 -7.23
N ASP A 32 0.16 1.87 -6.80
CA ASP A 32 -0.67 0.71 -7.07
C ASP A 32 -1.66 0.44 -5.91
N PRO A 33 -2.99 0.50 -6.17
CA PRO A 33 -4.02 0.14 -5.19
C PRO A 33 -3.91 -1.30 -4.67
N HIS A 34 -3.40 -2.25 -5.45
CA HIS A 34 -3.22 -3.64 -5.01
C HIS A 34 -2.19 -3.74 -3.89
N ALA A 35 -1.03 -3.11 -4.05
CA ALA A 35 0.00 -3.05 -3.02
C ALA A 35 -0.50 -2.36 -1.74
N ALA A 36 -1.30 -1.31 -1.85
CA ALA A 36 -1.86 -0.60 -0.70
C ALA A 36 -2.72 -1.49 0.23
N ARG A 37 -3.31 -2.59 -0.28
CA ARG A 37 -4.10 -3.55 0.52
C ARG A 37 -3.28 -4.30 1.57
N PHE A 38 -1.97 -4.38 1.39
CA PHE A 38 -1.08 -5.01 2.37
C PHE A 38 -0.82 -4.12 3.60
N ALA A 39 -1.12 -2.81 3.50
CA ALA A 39 -0.89 -1.87 4.57
C ALA A 39 -2.00 -1.93 5.64
N SER A 40 -1.61 -1.73 6.90
CA SER A 40 -2.56 -1.62 8.01
C SER A 40 -3.29 -0.27 8.02
N LYS A 41 -2.65 0.77 7.48
CA LYS A 41 -3.19 2.12 7.30
C LYS A 41 -2.71 2.67 5.97
N VAL A 42 -3.57 3.38 5.27
CA VAL A 42 -3.26 4.04 4.00
C VAL A 42 -3.43 5.54 4.17
N ARG A 43 -2.45 6.31 3.70
CA ARG A 43 -2.50 7.77 3.61
C ARG A 43 -2.18 8.18 2.19
N TYR A 44 -2.82 9.25 1.74
CA TYR A 44 -2.68 9.74 0.38
C TYR A 44 -1.94 11.06 0.39
N LEU A 45 -1.05 11.22 -0.60
CA LEU A 45 -0.28 12.42 -0.82
C LEU A 45 -0.72 13.02 -2.17
N GLU A 46 -1.15 14.27 -2.16
CA GLU A 46 -1.56 14.99 -3.36
C GLU A 46 -0.83 16.33 -3.40
N LYS A 47 -0.11 16.60 -4.50
CA LYS A 47 0.65 17.84 -4.72
C LYS A 47 1.57 18.22 -3.55
N GLY A 48 2.15 17.21 -2.88
CA GLY A 48 3.06 17.39 -1.75
C GLY A 48 2.38 17.49 -0.38
N GLU A 49 1.04 17.49 -0.34
CA GLU A 49 0.26 17.59 0.89
C GLU A 49 -0.40 16.25 1.24
N LEU A 50 -0.41 15.91 2.53
CA LEU A 50 -1.13 14.72 3.01
C LEU A 50 -2.62 15.02 3.10
N LEU A 51 -3.43 14.22 2.42
CA LEU A 51 -4.88 14.34 2.53
C LEU A 51 -5.35 13.99 3.95
N PRO A 52 -6.47 14.57 4.41
CA PRO A 52 -7.11 14.21 5.66
C PRO A 52 -7.41 12.71 5.75
N GLU A 53 -7.47 12.17 6.97
CA GLU A 53 -7.81 10.76 7.16
C GLU A 53 -9.21 10.44 6.61
N GLY A 54 -9.34 9.29 5.97
CA GLY A 54 -10.59 8.85 5.33
C GLY A 54 -10.87 9.45 3.96
N GLN A 55 -10.03 10.38 3.46
CA GLN A 55 -10.12 10.88 2.09
C GLN A 55 -9.14 10.13 1.18
N ALA A 56 -9.58 9.83 -0.04
CA ALA A 56 -8.75 9.32 -1.12
C ALA A 56 -8.89 10.24 -2.34
N PRO A 57 -7.88 10.32 -3.21
CA PRO A 57 -7.98 11.02 -4.49
C PRO A 57 -9.17 10.50 -5.31
N ALA A 58 -9.82 11.38 -6.07
CA ALA A 58 -11.02 11.04 -6.83
C ALA A 58 -10.78 9.96 -7.90
N ASP A 59 -9.56 9.88 -8.43
CA ASP A 59 -9.10 8.91 -9.42
C ASP A 59 -8.48 7.64 -8.79
N TRP A 60 -8.42 7.57 -7.46
CA TRP A 60 -7.95 6.38 -6.76
C TRP A 60 -9.05 5.33 -6.71
N ALA A 61 -8.96 4.33 -7.60
CA ALA A 61 -9.83 3.17 -7.54
C ALA A 61 -9.57 2.41 -6.22
N ILE A 62 -10.56 2.39 -5.34
CA ILE A 62 -10.57 1.51 -4.16
C ILE A 62 -11.18 0.18 -4.61
N PRO A 63 -10.40 -0.86 -4.93
CA PRO A 63 -11.00 -2.17 -5.08
C PRO A 63 -11.48 -2.57 -3.67
N ALA A 64 -12.77 -2.82 -3.51
CA ALA A 64 -13.39 -3.19 -2.23
C ALA A 64 -12.68 -4.39 -1.59
N LYS A 65 -12.51 -4.37 -0.26
CA LYS A 65 -12.09 -5.57 0.49
C LYS A 65 -13.10 -6.68 0.20
N ALA A 66 -12.61 -7.81 -0.32
CA ALA A 66 -13.35 -9.07 -0.29
C ALA A 66 -13.32 -9.64 1.13
#